data_AF-A0A853F5W4-F1
#
_entry.id   AF-A0A853F5W4-F1
#
_cell.length_a   1.000
_cell.length_b   1.000
_cell.length_c   1.000
_cell.angle_alpha   90.00
_cell.angle_beta   90.00
_cell.angle_gamma   90.00
#
_symmetry.space_group_name_H-M   'P 1'
#
loop_
_entity.id
_entity.type
_entity.pdbx_description
1 polymer ?
#
loop_
_entity_poly.entity_id
_entity_poly.type
_entity_poly.pdbx_seq_one_letter_code
_entity_poly.pdbx_strand_id
1 'polypeptide(L)'
;MRLPKKLGGNGLDIWHHVVLAEELARIPSGGIGMGVTIHNDMVAPMISVYGSTPECEHVLRMAIKGDILLAHSISEKESGADISNISTQVIDKSKDYYIINGEKDIHL
;
A
#
# COMPACT_ATOMS: atom_id res chain seq x y z
N MET A 1 8.82 1.47 8.16
CA MET A 1 9.71 2.32 8.99
C MET A 1 8.95 3.18 9.99
N ARG A 2 8.04 4.07 9.55
CA ARG A 2 7.35 5.03 10.44
C ARG A 2 6.20 4.43 11.27
N LEU A 3 5.82 3.19 10.97
CA LEU A 3 4.74 2.49 11.67
C LEU A 3 5.04 2.30 13.17
N PRO A 4 4.02 2.31 14.04
CA PRO A 4 4.18 2.14 15.48
C PRO A 4 4.92 0.87 15.89
N LYS A 5 5.75 0.96 16.95
CA LYS A 5 6.45 -0.20 17.53
C LYS A 5 5.52 -1.33 17.98
N LYS A 6 4.32 -1.00 18.47
CA LYS A 6 3.30 -2.00 18.84
C LYS A 6 2.89 -2.92 17.68
N LEU A 7 3.00 -2.44 16.44
CA LEU A 7 2.70 -3.19 15.21
C LEU A 7 3.94 -3.90 14.65
N GLY A 8 5.11 -3.76 15.29
CA GLY A 8 6.39 -4.29 14.82
C GLY A 8 7.21 -3.30 13.98
N GLY A 9 6.72 -2.07 13.78
CA GLY A 9 7.46 -1.03 13.07
C GLY A 9 8.56 -0.38 13.93
N ASN A 10 9.35 0.51 13.35
CA ASN A 10 10.44 1.18 14.07
C ASN A 10 10.01 2.46 14.80
N GLY A 11 8.81 2.99 14.51
CA GLY A 11 8.31 4.23 15.11
C GLY A 11 9.17 5.46 14.80
N LEU A 12 9.79 5.48 13.63
CA LEU A 12 10.67 6.57 13.21
C LEU A 12 9.86 7.80 12.77
N ASP A 13 10.47 8.97 12.86
CA ASP A 13 9.89 10.23 12.41
C ASP A 13 10.02 10.43 10.88
N ILE A 14 9.57 11.60 10.41
CA ILE A 14 9.64 11.98 9.00
C ILE A 14 11.07 12.18 8.50
N TRP A 15 12.01 12.58 9.35
CA TRP A 15 13.38 12.89 8.93
C TRP A 15 14.15 11.62 8.52
N HIS A 16 13.90 10.51 9.22
CA HIS A 16 14.43 9.21 8.81
C HIS A 16 13.91 8.77 7.43
N HIS A 17 12.67 9.17 7.09
CA HIS A 17 12.09 8.88 5.79
C HIS A 17 12.70 9.75 4.68
N VAL A 18 12.97 11.03 4.95
CA VAL A 18 13.68 11.92 4.01
C VAL A 18 15.05 11.33 3.66
N VAL A 19 15.83 10.93 4.66
CA VAL A 19 17.13 10.29 4.43
C VAL A 19 17.00 9.01 3.60
N LEU A 20 16.02 8.14 3.90
CA LEU A 20 15.78 6.95 3.08
C LEU A 20 15.46 7.32 1.62
N ALA A 21 14.62 8.32 1.39
CA ALA A 21 14.24 8.74 0.06
C ALA A 21 15.44 9.26 -0.75
N GLU A 22 16.33 10.04 -0.12
CA GLU A 22 17.58 10.51 -0.74
C GLU A 22 18.49 9.34 -1.12
N GLU A 23 18.63 8.35 -0.24
CA GLU A 23 19.46 7.17 -0.50
C GLU A 23 18.86 6.25 -1.57
N LEU A 24 17.54 6.07 -1.59
CA LEU A 24 16.85 5.35 -2.66
C LEU A 24 17.01 6.05 -4.02
N ALA A 25 17.04 7.38 -4.05
CA ALA A 25 17.24 8.15 -5.28
C ALA A 25 18.65 7.99 -5.89
N ARG A 26 19.64 7.54 -5.11
CA ARG A 26 20.99 7.22 -5.61
C ARG A 26 21.05 5.88 -6.33
N ILE A 27 20.03 5.02 -6.16
CA ILE A 27 19.97 3.73 -6.83
C ILE A 27 19.63 3.96 -8.31
N PRO A 28 20.38 3.40 -9.27
CA PRO A 28 20.08 3.52 -10.70
C PRO A 28 18.90 2.62 -11.12
N SER A 29 17.81 2.63 -10.34
CA SER A 29 16.58 1.88 -10.58
C SER A 29 15.39 2.60 -9.96
N GLY A 30 14.54 3.21 -10.80
CA GLY A 30 13.31 3.83 -10.34
C GLY A 30 12.33 2.83 -9.71
N GLY A 31 12.35 1.57 -10.15
CA GLY A 31 11.46 0.53 -9.64
C GLY A 31 11.71 0.17 -8.18
N ILE A 32 12.97 0.17 -7.72
CA ILE A 32 13.30 -0.11 -6.31
C ILE A 32 12.78 1.01 -5.40
N GLY A 33 13.10 2.26 -5.74
CA GLY A 33 12.65 3.42 -4.98
C GLY A 33 11.12 3.50 -4.92
N MET A 34 10.45 3.28 -6.06
CA MET A 34 8.99 3.26 -6.12
C MET A 34 8.38 2.10 -5.33
N GLY A 35 8.91 0.88 -5.47
CA GLY A 35 8.41 -0.28 -4.73
C GLY A 35 8.49 -0.12 -3.22
N VAL A 36 9.62 0.37 -2.72
CA VAL A 36 9.81 0.62 -1.28
C VAL A 36 8.86 1.71 -0.78
N THR A 37 8.73 2.82 -1.49
CA THR A 37 7.89 3.95 -1.05
C THR A 37 6.40 3.64 -1.14
N ILE A 38 5.93 2.92 -2.18
CA ILE A 38 4.53 2.44 -2.25
C ILE A 38 4.22 1.52 -1.07
N HIS A 39 5.07 0.52 -0.82
CA HIS A 39 4.87 -0.43 0.26
C HIS A 39 4.84 0.27 1.63
N ASN A 40 5.91 1.02 1.94
CA ASN A 40 6.17 1.51 3.28
C ASN A 40 5.45 2.81 3.62
N ASP A 41 5.25 3.68 2.62
CA ASP A 41 4.85 5.08 2.85
C ASP A 41 3.46 5.39 2.29
N MET A 42 2.89 4.50 1.48
CA MET A 42 1.54 4.64 0.96
C MET A 42 0.60 3.57 1.54
N VAL A 43 0.82 2.27 1.25
CA VAL A 43 -0.16 1.23 1.58
C VAL A 43 -0.13 0.83 3.05
N ALA A 44 1.04 0.56 3.63
CA ALA A 44 1.12 0.12 5.02
C ALA A 44 0.55 1.16 6.03
N PRO A 45 0.79 2.48 5.87
CA PRO A 45 0.17 3.50 6.70
C PRO A 45 -1.35 3.56 6.54
N MET A 46 -1.89 3.39 5.33
CA MET A 46 -3.35 3.34 5.13
C MET A 46 -3.99 2.19 5.91
N ILE A 47 -3.39 0.97 5.84
CA ILE A 47 -3.87 -0.16 6.63
C ILE A 47 -3.73 0.13 8.13
N SER A 48 -2.64 0.74 8.58
CA SER A 48 -2.42 1.07 10.00
C SER A 48 -3.41 2.09 10.56
N VAL A 49 -3.94 2.99 9.72
CA VAL A 49 -4.84 4.08 10.16
C VAL A 49 -6.30 3.68 10.00
N TYR A 50 -6.65 3.02 8.89
CA TYR A 50 -8.04 2.72 8.53
C TYR A 50 -8.42 1.24 8.70
N GLY A 51 -7.45 0.35 8.78
CA GLY A 51 -7.69 -1.07 9.04
C GLY A 51 -8.09 -1.29 10.50
N SER A 52 -9.28 -1.85 10.70
CA SER A 52 -9.86 -2.06 12.04
C SER A 52 -10.01 -3.53 12.44
N THR A 53 -9.76 -4.46 11.51
CA THR A 53 -9.94 -5.89 11.76
C THR A 53 -8.63 -6.58 12.17
N PRO A 54 -8.69 -7.73 12.88
CA PRO A 54 -7.52 -8.54 13.18
C PRO A 54 -6.74 -8.97 11.93
N GLU A 55 -7.43 -9.20 10.82
CA GLU A 55 -6.83 -9.57 9.53
C GLU A 55 -6.00 -8.41 8.96
N CYS A 56 -6.48 -7.17 9.07
CA CYS A 56 -5.70 -5.98 8.69
C CYS A 56 -4.40 -5.88 9.50
N GLU A 57 -4.48 -6.11 10.82
CA GLU A 57 -3.28 -6.11 11.67
C GLU A 57 -2.32 -7.26 11.30
N HIS A 58 -2.85 -8.45 11.02
CA HIS A 58 -2.05 -9.59 10.59
C HIS A 58 -1.31 -9.31 9.27
N VAL A 59 -2.02 -8.82 8.25
CA VAL A 59 -1.44 -8.41 6.96
C VAL A 59 -0.35 -7.35 7.17
N LEU A 60 -0.62 -6.34 8.01
CA LEU A 60 0.34 -5.28 8.29
C LEU A 60 1.61 -5.81 8.97
N ARG A 61 1.47 -6.74 9.92
CA ARG A 61 2.62 -7.38 10.60
C ARG A 61 3.47 -8.22 9.64
N MET A 62 2.85 -8.95 8.71
CA MET A 62 3.57 -9.68 7.66
C MET A 62 4.31 -8.73 6.71
N ALA A 63 3.65 -7.64 6.31
CA ALA A 63 4.26 -6.63 5.45
C ALA A 63 5.47 -5.96 6.11
N ILE A 64 5.36 -5.60 7.40
CA ILE A 64 6.47 -5.01 8.18
C ILE A 64 7.68 -5.94 8.25
N LYS A 65 7.47 -7.26 8.36
CA LYS A 65 8.54 -8.25 8.37
C LYS A 65 9.17 -8.48 6.99
N GLY A 66 8.50 -8.04 5.92
CA GLY A 66 8.90 -8.31 4.54
C GLY A 66 8.44 -9.67 4.01
N ASP A 67 7.53 -10.36 4.71
CA ASP A 67 6.99 -11.66 4.30
C ASP A 67 6.05 -11.52 3.08
N ILE A 68 5.43 -10.35 2.93
CA ILE A 68 4.58 -10.00 1.79
C ILE A 68 4.90 -8.58 1.31
N LEU A 69 4.62 -8.31 0.03
CA LEU A 69 4.64 -6.96 -0.53
C LEU A 69 3.22 -6.42 -0.66
N LEU A 70 3.05 -5.15 -0.28
CA LEU A 70 1.81 -4.42 -0.46
C LEU A 70 1.86 -3.62 -1.76
N ALA A 71 0.73 -3.58 -2.46
CA ALA A 71 0.55 -2.82 -3.69
C ALA A 71 -0.68 -1.92 -3.58
N HIS A 72 -0.70 -0.82 -4.34
CA HIS A 72 -1.82 0.09 -4.41
C HIS A 72 -2.47 0.02 -5.79
N SER A 73 -3.65 -0.60 -5.86
CA SER A 73 -4.33 -0.89 -7.13
C SER A 73 -5.56 -0.01 -7.32
N ILE A 74 -5.35 1.27 -7.63
CA ILE A 74 -6.43 2.23 -7.91
C ILE A 74 -6.73 2.26 -9.42
N SER A 75 -5.74 2.69 -10.20
CA SER A 75 -5.90 3.04 -11.61
C SER A 75 -6.46 1.91 -12.45
N GLU A 76 -7.29 2.29 -13.41
CA GLU A 76 -7.87 1.41 -14.41
C GLU A 76 -7.62 1.98 -15.80
N LYS A 77 -7.79 1.14 -16.83
CA LYS A 77 -7.59 1.48 -18.24
C LYS A 77 -8.20 2.83 -18.63
N GLU A 78 -9.46 3.03 -18.26
CA GLU A 78 -10.24 4.23 -18.60
C GLU A 78 -10.28 5.27 -17.47
N SER A 79 -9.52 5.06 -16.37
CA SER A 79 -9.59 5.90 -15.16
C SER A 79 -8.25 5.99 -14.42
N GLY A 80 -7.35 6.81 -14.96
CA GLY A 80 -6.06 7.15 -14.33
C GLY A 80 -6.13 8.38 -13.43
N ALA A 81 -6.27 9.57 -14.02
CA ALA A 81 -6.36 10.83 -13.25
C ALA A 81 -7.73 11.05 -12.61
N ASP A 82 -8.80 10.60 -13.27
CA ASP A 82 -10.17 10.62 -12.74
C ASP A 82 -10.51 9.30 -12.06
N ILE A 83 -9.99 9.10 -10.85
CA ILE A 83 -10.22 7.89 -10.05
C ILE A 83 -11.67 7.78 -9.56
N SER A 84 -12.48 8.83 -9.71
CA SER A 84 -13.89 8.79 -9.32
C SER A 84 -14.74 7.96 -10.28
N ASN A 85 -14.23 7.73 -11.50
CA ASN A 85 -14.93 7.04 -12.58
C ASN A 85 -14.48 5.57 -12.78
N ILE A 86 -13.90 4.94 -11.75
CA ILE A 86 -13.50 3.53 -11.82
C ILE A 86 -14.69 2.60 -12.10
N SER A 87 -14.42 1.56 -12.87
CA SER A 87 -15.38 0.55 -13.31
C SER A 87 -15.38 -0.73 -12.47
N THR A 88 -14.36 -0.96 -11.62
CA THR A 88 -14.32 -2.12 -10.71
C THR A 88 -15.59 -2.17 -9.86
N GLN A 89 -16.29 -3.31 -9.91
CA GLN A 89 -17.51 -3.54 -9.18
C GLN A 89 -17.26 -4.38 -7.94
N VAL A 90 -17.97 -4.03 -6.86
CA VAL A 90 -17.96 -4.78 -5.61
C VAL A 90 -19.40 -5.20 -5.31
N ILE A 91 -19.63 -6.51 -5.27
CA ILE A 91 -20.93 -7.10 -4.94
C ILE A 91 -20.82 -7.72 -3.56
N ASP A 92 -21.61 -7.19 -2.61
CA ASP A 92 -21.78 -7.78 -1.29
C ASP A 92 -22.55 -9.11 -1.42
N LYS A 93 -21.94 -10.22 -0.99
CA LYS A 93 -22.54 -11.56 -0.98
C LYS A 93 -22.93 -11.98 0.43
N SER A 94 -23.39 -11.02 1.24
CA SER A 94 -23.70 -11.09 2.67
C SER A 94 -22.49 -10.84 3.58
N LYS A 95 -22.68 -10.99 4.90
CA LYS A 95 -21.73 -10.59 5.95
C LYS A 95 -20.37 -11.32 5.95
N ASP A 96 -20.14 -12.21 5.00
CA ASP A 96 -18.97 -13.10 4.98
C ASP A 96 -17.92 -12.67 3.93
N TYR A 97 -18.34 -12.23 2.73
CA TYR A 97 -17.39 -11.90 1.66
C TYR A 97 -17.97 -10.98 0.58
N TYR A 98 -17.06 -10.36 -0.17
CA TYR A 98 -17.34 -9.56 -1.36
C TYR A 98 -16.86 -10.27 -2.62
N ILE A 99 -17.60 -10.13 -3.71
CA ILE A 99 -17.11 -10.43 -5.06
C ILE A 99 -16.63 -9.13 -5.68
N ILE A 100 -15.34 -9.05 -5.99
CA ILE A 100 -14.72 -7.92 -6.66
C ILE A 100 -14.42 -8.34 -8.09
N ASN A 101 -14.92 -7.57 -9.07
CA ASN A 101 -14.66 -7.82 -10.49
C ASN A 101 -14.26 -6.53 -11.19
N GLY A 102 -13.09 -6.54 -11.83
CA GLY A 102 -12.49 -5.40 -12.50
C GLY A 102 -11.06 -5.69 -12.89
N GLU A 103 -10.46 -4.78 -13.65
CA GLU A 103 -9.08 -4.85 -14.08
C GLU A 103 -8.35 -3.58 -13.64
N LYS A 104 -7.15 -3.76 -13.09
CA LYS A 104 -6.29 -2.67 -12.65
C LYS A 104 -5.13 -2.55 -13.62
N ASP A 105 -5.01 -1.38 -14.23
CA ASP A 105 -4.03 -1.13 -15.28
C ASP A 105 -3.43 0.27 -15.09
N ILE A 106 -2.15 0.37 -15.39
CA ILE A 106 -1.43 1.63 -15.52
C ILE A 106 -0.80 1.59 -16.90
N HIS A 107 -1.41 2.28 -17.86
CA HIS A 107 -0.81 2.44 -19.18
C HIS A 107 0.55 3.12 -19.03
N LEU A 108 1.62 2.35 -19.25
CA LEU A 108 3.01 2.80 -19.28
C LEU A 108 3.45 3.06 -20.73
#